data_AF-A0AAN8D3J2-F1
#
_entry.id   AF-A0AAN8D3J2-F1
#
_cell.length_a   1.000
_cell.length_b   1.000
_cell.length_c   1.000
_cell.angle_alpha   90.00
_cell.angle_beta   90.00
_cell.angle_gamma   90.00
#
_symmetry.space_group_name_H-M   'P 1'
#
loop_
_entity.id
_entity.type
_entity.pdbx_description
1 polymer ?
#
loop_
_entity_poly.entity_id
_entity_poly.type
_entity_poly.pdbx_seq_one_letter_code
_entity_poly.pdbx_strand_id
1 'polypeptide(L)' 'MELYDMEPDVFKEMMCFIYTGEAPNLDKMADDLLAAADKYVLERLKVMCEDALCTSLSLERRRYPHPHRLAAPTS' A
#
# COMPACT_ATOMS: atom_id res chain seq x y z
N MET A 1 -20.26 -5.64 -17.23
CA MET A 1 -19.00 -5.10 -16.69
C MET A 1 -19.36 -4.50 -15.35
N GLU A 2 -19.34 -5.30 -14.28
CA GLU A 2 -19.82 -4.84 -12.97
C GLU A 2 -18.70 -4.05 -12.29
N LEU A 3 -18.89 -2.74 -12.22
CA LEU A 3 -18.08 -1.80 -11.44
C LEU A 3 -18.47 -1.82 -9.94
N TYR A 4 -19.33 -2.76 -9.52
CA TYR A 4 -20.00 -2.76 -8.22
C TYR A 4 -19.19 -3.36 -7.06
N ASP A 5 -18.14 -4.12 -7.34
CA ASP A 5 -17.28 -4.72 -6.29
C ASP A 5 -16.15 -3.77 -5.83
N MET A 6 -16.15 -2.52 -6.28
CA MET A 6 -15.18 -1.52 -5.87
C MET A 6 -15.85 -0.46 -5.02
N GLU A 7 -15.29 -0.19 -3.83
CA GLU A 7 -15.75 0.92 -3.01
C GLU A 7 -15.68 2.24 -3.80
N PRO A 8 -16.70 3.11 -3.69
CA PRO A 8 -16.77 4.33 -4.48
C PRO A 8 -15.58 5.25 -4.22
N ASP A 9 -15.04 5.24 -3.00
CA ASP A 9 -13.84 6.01 -2.64
C ASP A 9 -12.58 5.48 -3.34
N VAL A 10 -12.42 4.16 -3.45
CA VAL A 10 -11.31 3.51 -4.19
C VAL A 10 -11.41 3.83 -5.68
N PHE A 11 -12.61 3.74 -6.25
CA PHE A 11 -12.84 4.09 -7.65
C PHE A 11 -12.53 5.56 -7.93
N LYS A 12 -12.96 6.45 -7.04
CA LYS A 12 -12.69 7.88 -7.14
C LYS A 12 -11.20 8.17 -7.10
N GLU A 13 -10.46 7.52 -6.21
CA GLU A 13 -9.01 7.72 -6.12
C GLU A 13 -8.27 7.16 -7.34
N MET A 14 -8.69 5.99 -7.83
CA MET A 14 -8.18 5.45 -9.09
C MET A 14 -8.42 6.41 -10.27
N MET A 15 -9.63 6.99 -10.36
CA MET A 15 -9.92 8.00 -11.37
C MET A 15 -9.06 9.25 -11.19
N CYS A 16 -8.90 9.76 -9.96
CA CYS A 16 -7.99 10.86 -9.67
C CYS A 16 -6.59 10.57 -10.20
N PHE A 17 -6.03 9.39 -9.91
CA PHE A 17 -4.72 9.00 -10.42
C PHE A 17 -4.64 8.97 -11.94
N ILE A 18 -5.66 8.47 -12.64
CA ILE A 18 -5.67 8.43 -14.11
C ILE A 18 -5.66 9.85 -14.70
N TYR A 19 -6.37 10.80 -14.09
CA TYR A 19 -6.48 12.16 -14.61
C TYR A 19 -5.36 13.10 -14.17
N THR A 20 -4.79 12.91 -12.97
CA THR A 20 -3.79 13.82 -12.39
C THR A 20 -2.41 13.19 -12.23
N GLY A 21 -2.32 11.86 -12.25
CA GLY A 21 -1.09 11.12 -11.93
C GLY A 21 -0.80 11.01 -10.44
N GLU A 22 -1.74 11.42 -9.58
CA GLU A 22 -1.58 11.50 -8.11
C GLU A 22 -2.71 10.76 -7.38
N ALA A 23 -2.41 10.17 -6.22
CA ALA A 23 -3.36 9.45 -5.38
C ALA A 23 -3.17 9.86 -3.89
N PRO A 24 -3.70 11.03 -3.47
CA PRO A 24 -3.39 11.64 -2.17
C PRO A 24 -3.90 10.87 -0.94
N ASN A 25 -4.86 9.95 -1.08
CA ASN A 25 -5.38 9.11 0.00
C ASN A 25 -4.96 7.64 -0.13
N LEU A 26 -3.99 7.34 -0.98
CA LEU A 26 -3.48 5.99 -1.19
C LEU A 26 -3.12 5.30 0.13
N ASP A 27 -2.44 5.98 1.06
CA ASP A 27 -2.03 5.41 2.35
C ASP A 27 -3.18 4.87 3.22
N LYS A 28 -4.42 5.36 3.00
CA LYS A 28 -5.60 4.94 3.77
C LYS A 28 -6.31 3.72 3.20
N MET A 29 -6.10 3.43 1.91
CA MET A 29 -6.83 2.42 1.14
C MET A 29 -5.88 1.63 0.22
N ALA A 30 -4.61 1.50 0.61
CA ALA A 30 -3.56 0.95 -0.25
C ALA A 30 -3.85 -0.49 -0.66
N ASP A 31 -4.46 -1.30 0.23
CA ASP A 31 -4.86 -2.68 -0.07
C ASP A 31 -5.93 -2.76 -1.18
N ASP A 32 -7.03 -2.01 -1.03
CA ASP A 32 -8.12 -2.02 -2.02
C ASP A 32 -7.71 -1.33 -3.33
N LEU A 33 -6.95 -0.23 -3.23
CA LEU A 33 -6.44 0.49 -4.39
C LEU A 33 -5.38 -0.32 -5.15
N LEU A 34 -4.62 -1.19 -4.47
CA LEU A 34 -3.72 -2.16 -5.11
C LEU A 34 -4.52 -3.17 -5.94
N ALA A 35 -5.59 -3.74 -5.38
CA ALA A 35 -6.46 -4.68 -6.10
C ALA A 35 -7.10 -4.01 -7.33
N ALA A 36 -7.52 -2.76 -7.20
CA ALA A 36 -8.01 -1.95 -8.32
C ALA A 36 -6.90 -1.71 -9.38
N ALA A 37 -5.72 -1.28 -8.95
CA ALA A 37 -4.60 -1.01 -9.86
C ALA A 37 -4.16 -2.26 -10.63
N ASP A 38 -4.15 -3.43 -10.00
CA ASP A 38 -3.84 -4.71 -10.65
C ASP A 38 -4.92 -5.11 -11.68
N LYS A 39 -6.20 -4.99 -11.29
CA LYS A 39 -7.35 -5.28 -12.18
C LYS A 39 -7.39 -4.40 -13.43
N TYR A 40 -7.01 -3.13 -13.31
CA TYR A 40 -7.02 -2.15 -14.41
C TYR A 40 -5.64 -1.94 -15.05
N VAL A 41 -4.63 -2.73 -14.66
CA VAL A 41 -3.26 -2.70 -15.22
C VAL A 41 -2.61 -1.31 -15.11
N LEU A 42 -2.82 -0.64 -13.98
CA LEU A 42 -2.22 0.66 -13.66
C LEU A 42 -0.89 0.44 -12.94
N GLU A 43 0.15 0.03 -13.67
CA GLU A 43 1.45 -0.39 -13.10
C GLU A 43 2.06 0.65 -12.15
N ARG A 44 2.01 1.95 -12.50
CA ARG A 44 2.56 3.00 -11.65
C ARG A 44 1.78 3.15 -10.34
N LEU A 45 0.46 3.02 -10.37
CA LEU A 45 -0.37 3.07 -9.16
C LEU A 45 -0.13 1.83 -8.29
N LYS A 46 0.00 0.66 -8.93
CA LYS A 46 0.30 -0.61 -8.26
C LYS A 46 1.59 -0.52 -7.43
N VAL A 47 2.69 -0.05 -8.03
CA VAL A 47 3.99 0.11 -7.33
C VAL A 47 3.87 1.09 -6.17
N MET A 48 3.10 2.18 -6.31
CA MET A 48 2.87 3.13 -5.22
C MET A 48 2.12 2.50 -4.04
N CYS A 49 1.10 1.66 -4.31
CA CYS A 49 0.38 0.94 -3.27
C CYS A 49 1.28 -0.09 -2.57
N GLU A 50 2.09 -0.84 -3.33
CA GLU A 50 3.04 -1.82 -2.78
C GLU A 50 4.07 -1.15 -1.85
N ASP A 51 4.59 0.03 -2.21
CA ASP A 51 5.54 0.78 -1.39
C ASP A 51 4.93 1.28 -0.07
N ALA A 52 3.70 1.80 -0.13
CA ALA A 52 2.97 2.24 1.06
C ALA A 52 2.69 1.08 2.02
N LEU A 53 2.25 -0.08 1.49
CA LEU A 53 2.01 -1.28 2.29
C LEU A 53 3.31 -1.85 2.90
N CYS A 54 4.40 -1.87 2.13
CA CYS A 54 5.71 -2.31 2.61
C CYS A 54 6.24 -1.41 3.73
N THR A 55 6.02 -0.10 3.63
CA THR A 55 6.39 0.88 4.66
C THR A 55 5.58 0.66 5.94
N SER A 56 4.27 0.42 5.82
CA SER A 56 3.40 0.10 6.96
C SER A 56 3.85 -1.17 7.70
N LEU A 57 4.15 -2.25 6.97
CA LEU A 57 4.66 -3.51 7.53
C LEU A 57 6.03 -3.36 8.21
N SER A 58 6.90 -2.50 7.67
CA SER A 58 8.22 -2.22 8.23
C SER A 58 8.15 -1.54 9.61
N LEU A 59 7.13 -0.70 9.85
CA LEU A 59 6.90 -0.08 11.16
C LEU A 59 6.47 -1.12 12.20
N GLU A 60 5.68 -2.12 11.80
CA GLU A 60 5.30 -3.23 12.68
C GLU A 60 6.51 -4.11 13.04
N ARG A 61 7.35 -4.44 12.04
CA ARG A 61 8.61 -5.17 12.24
C ARG A 61 9.57 -4.47 13.20
N ARG A 62 9.57 -3.14 13.27
CA ARG A 62 10.40 -2.35 14.20
C ARG A 62 9.88 -2.34 15.64
N ARG A 63 8.60 -2.64 15.88
CA ARG A 63 8.00 -2.67 17.23
C ARG A 63 8.30 -3.96 17.99
N TYR A 64 8.65 -5.04 17.30
CA TYR A 64 9.12 -6.28 17.89
C TYR A 64 10.58 -6.55 17.50
N PRO A 65 11.57 -6.00 18.25
CA PRO A 65 12.93 -6.51 18.14
C PRO A 65 12.89 -8.01 18.50
N HIS A 66 13.34 -8.87 17.58
CA HIS A 66 13.56 -10.28 17.90
C HIS A 66 14.47 -10.37 19.15
N PRO A 67 14.09 -11.13 20.19
CA PRO A 67 14.83 -11.19 21.45
C PRO A 67 16.22 -11.86 21.34
N HIS A 68 16.62 -12.36 20.16
CA HIS A 68 17.82 -13.18 20.01
C HIS A 68 19.11 -12.46 19.59
N ARG A 69 19.14 -11.11 19.55
CA ARG A 69 20.36 -10.38 19.14
C ARG A 69 20.99 -9.50 20.23
N LEU A 70 20.61 -9.68 21.49
CA LEU A 70 21.25 -9.05 22.66
C LEU A 70 22.07 -10.09 23.44
N ALA A 71 23.19 -10.50 22.87
CA ALA A 71 24.31 -11.06 23.62
C ALA A 71 25.60 -10.81 22.81
N ALA A 72 26.07 -9.57 22.80
CA ALA A 72 27.48 -9.33 22.54
C ALA A 72 28.21 -9.53 23.89
N PRO A 73 29.20 -10.42 23.97
CA PRO A 73 29.98 -10.58 25.19
C PRO A 73 30.87 -9.37 25.36
N THR A 74 30.61 -8.53 26.35
CA THR A 74 31.62 -7.58 26.83
C THR A 74 32.55 -8.36 27.74
N SER A 75 33.79 -8.54 27.26
CA SER A 75 34.94 -8.97 28.05
C SER A 75 35.20 -8.07 29.26
#